data_AF-A0A933K614-F1
#
_entry.id   AF-A0A933K614-F1
#
_cell.length_a   1.000
_cell.length_b   1.000
_cell.length_c   1.000
_cell.angle_alpha   90.00
_cell.angle_beta   90.00
_cell.angle_gamma   90.00
#
_symmetry.space_group_name_H-M   'P 1'
#
loop_
_entity.id
_entity.type
_entity.pdbx_description
1 polymer ?
#
loop_
_entity_poly.entity_id
_entity_poly.type
_entity_poly.pdbx_seq_one_letter_code
_entity_poly.pdbx_strand_id
1 'polypeptide(L)'
;MLMKLGFFLDRNGQEVPIKTVHSGETLLIECLEPVRLLPDLVPGATAVELPLGAYLRGAFIPGEGALFELFDSLGRLLDGAISLDVATARELARRIR
;
A
#
# COMPACT_ATOMS: atom_id res chain seq x y z
N MET A 1 -17.96 -10.14 0.51
CA MET A 1 -16.89 -9.17 0.25
C MET A 1 -16.13 -9.65 -0.99
N LEU A 2 -16.11 -8.88 -2.09
CA LEU A 2 -15.49 -9.27 -3.35
C LEU A 2 -14.10 -8.63 -3.45
N MET A 3 -13.07 -9.43 -3.73
CA MET A 3 -11.70 -8.96 -3.97
C MET A 3 -11.52 -8.63 -5.45
N LYS A 4 -10.96 -7.45 -5.73
CA LYS A 4 -10.63 -7.01 -7.09
C LYS A 4 -9.13 -7.03 -7.29
N LEU A 5 -8.70 -7.49 -8.46
CA LEU A 5 -7.34 -7.25 -8.94
C LEU A 5 -7.33 -5.88 -9.62
N GLY A 6 -6.31 -5.09 -9.33
CA GLY A 6 -6.11 -3.76 -9.88
C GLY A 6 -4.64 -3.39 -9.90
N PHE A 7 -4.37 -2.13 -10.25
CA PHE A 7 -3.01 -1.62 -10.33
C PHE A 7 -2.88 -0.31 -9.54
N PHE A 8 -1.73 -0.11 -8.92
CA PHE A 8 -1.29 1.16 -8.40
C PHE A 8 -0.26 1.76 -9.36
N LEU A 9 -0.45 2.99 -9.80
CA LEU A 9 0.56 3.69 -10.58
C LEU A 9 1.62 4.26 -9.64
N ASP A 10 2.85 3.72 -9.68
CA ASP A 10 4.00 4.23 -8.92
C ASP A 10 4.40 5.66 -9.37
N ARG A 11 5.31 6.31 -8.64
CA ARG A 11 5.72 7.70 -8.97
C ARG A 11 6.40 7.85 -10.33
N ASN A 12 6.83 6.74 -10.93
CA ASN A 12 7.38 6.72 -12.29
C ASN A 12 6.29 6.43 -13.33
N GLY A 13 5.02 6.35 -12.92
CA GLY A 13 3.87 6.04 -13.76
C GLY A 13 3.77 4.56 -14.13
N GLN A 14 4.52 3.67 -13.47
CA GLN A 14 4.49 2.25 -13.79
C GLN A 14 3.44 1.52 -12.95
N GLU A 15 2.82 0.51 -13.54
CA GLU A 15 1.82 -0.31 -12.86
C GLU A 15 2.49 -1.25 -11.85
N VAL A 16 1.95 -1.24 -10.62
CA VAL A 16 2.28 -2.16 -9.53
C VAL A 16 1.02 -2.98 -9.22
N PRO A 17 1.06 -4.31 -9.33
CA PRO A 17 -0.11 -5.14 -9.11
C PRO A 17 -0.55 -5.09 -7.64
N ILE A 18 -1.84 -4.81 -7.43
CA ILE A 18 -2.45 -4.79 -6.10
C ILE A 18 -3.75 -5.58 -6.08
N LYS A 19 -4.09 -6.09 -4.90
CA LYS A 19 -5.43 -6.58 -4.58
C LYS A 19 -6.16 -5.52 -3.78
N THR A 20 -7.42 -5.29 -4.08
CA THR A 20 -8.25 -4.32 -3.38
C THR A 20 -9.54 -4.94 -2.87
N VAL A 21 -10.00 -4.45 -1.73
CA VAL A 21 -11.24 -4.86 -1.10
C VAL A 21 -11.89 -3.65 -0.44
N HIS A 22 -13.19 -3.44 -0.65
CA HIS A 22 -13.94 -2.45 0.09
C HIS A 22 -14.63 -3.08 1.31
N SER A 23 -14.50 -2.42 2.46
CA SER A 23 -15.21 -2.72 3.70
C SER A 23 -15.91 -1.46 4.20
N GLY A 24 -17.19 -1.32 3.86
CA GLY A 24 -17.88 -0.04 4.00
C GLY A 24 -17.23 1.00 3.09
N GLU A 25 -16.85 2.15 3.66
CA GLU A 25 -16.16 3.22 2.94
C GLU A 25 -14.63 3.07 2.94
N THR A 26 -14.09 2.14 3.74
CA THR A 26 -12.66 1.85 3.80
C THR A 26 -12.22 1.01 2.60
N LEU A 27 -11.15 1.44 1.93
CA LEU A 27 -10.48 0.66 0.89
C LEU A 27 -9.27 -0.03 1.50
N LEU A 28 -9.30 -1.36 1.53
CA LEU A 28 -8.17 -2.20 1.89
C LEU A 28 -7.36 -2.55 0.64
N ILE A 29 -6.05 -2.53 0.75
CA ILE A 29 -5.13 -2.91 -0.31
C ILE A 29 -4.11 -3.94 0.15
N GLU A 30 -3.67 -4.80 -0.76
CA GLU A 30 -2.52 -5.68 -0.59
C GLU A 30 -1.61 -5.55 -1.83
N CYS A 31 -0.33 -5.24 -1.62
CA CYS A 31 0.68 -5.12 -2.66
C CYS A 31 1.74 -6.21 -2.48
N LEU A 32 1.95 -7.02 -3.51
CA LEU A 32 2.94 -8.10 -3.51
C LEU A 32 4.34 -7.63 -3.95
N GLU A 33 4.47 -6.39 -4.42
CA GLU A 33 5.73 -5.75 -4.80
C GLU A 33 5.99 -4.49 -3.96
N PRO A 34 6.11 -4.61 -2.63
CA PRO A 34 6.21 -3.46 -1.71
C PRO A 34 7.38 -2.52 -2.01
N VAL A 35 8.51 -3.03 -2.53
CA VAL A 35 9.70 -2.22 -2.90
C VAL A 35 9.34 -1.06 -3.85
N ARG A 36 8.34 -1.25 -4.70
CA ARG A 36 7.93 -0.24 -5.69
C ARG A 36 7.01 0.82 -5.10
N LEU A 37 6.24 0.45 -4.08
CA LEU A 37 5.23 1.29 -3.44
C LEU A 37 5.78 2.03 -2.22
N LEU A 38 6.70 1.45 -1.46
CA LEU A 38 7.31 2.06 -0.27
C LEU A 38 7.84 3.48 -0.49
N PRO A 39 8.48 3.82 -1.63
CA PRO A 39 8.98 5.18 -1.82
C PRO A 39 7.90 6.24 -2.05
N ASP A 40 6.67 5.82 -2.37
CA ASP A 40 5.48 6.67 -2.42
C ASP A 40 4.83 6.87 -1.03
N LEU A 41 5.14 5.99 -0.07
CA LEU A 41 4.59 6.00 1.29
C LEU A 41 5.55 6.66 2.29
N VAL A 42 6.85 6.44 2.10
CA VAL A 42 7.92 6.95 2.96
C VAL A 42 8.93 7.67 2.07
N PRO A 43 8.88 9.02 1.99
CA PRO A 43 9.84 9.78 1.21
C PRO A 43 11.28 9.46 1.65
N GLY A 44 12.13 9.07 0.68
CA GLY A 44 13.51 8.68 0.94
C GLY A 44 13.74 7.19 1.19
N ALA A 45 12.69 6.35 1.21
CA ALA A 45 12.80 4.88 1.27
C ALA A 45 13.28 4.27 -0.07
N THR A 46 14.40 4.75 -0.60
CA THR A 46 15.05 4.23 -1.80
C THR A 46 16.18 3.30 -1.38
N ALA A 47 16.12 2.02 -1.79
CA ALA A 47 17.02 0.92 -1.41
C ALA A 47 16.65 0.12 -0.14
N VAL A 48 15.36 -0.19 0.05
CA VAL A 48 14.95 -1.17 1.07
C VAL A 48 15.13 -2.59 0.50
N GLU A 49 16.09 -3.35 1.05
CA GLU A 49 16.15 -4.80 0.83
C GLU A 49 15.06 -5.47 1.66
N LEU A 50 14.13 -6.14 0.98
CA LEU A 50 13.04 -6.85 1.62
C LEU A 50 13.21 -8.37 1.49
N PRO A 51 12.80 -9.14 2.51
CA PRO A 51 12.73 -10.59 2.39
C PRO A 51 11.90 -11.03 1.19
N LEU A 52 12.29 -12.15 0.57
CA LEU A 52 11.52 -12.72 -0.54
C LEU A 52 10.07 -13.01 -0.12
N GLY A 53 9.13 -12.51 -0.92
CA GLY A 53 7.70 -12.66 -0.66
C GLY A 53 7.15 -11.72 0.41
N ALA A 54 7.91 -10.70 0.82
CA ALA A 54 7.35 -9.61 1.61
C ALA A 54 6.22 -8.91 0.84
N TYR A 55 5.20 -8.48 1.56
CA TYR A 55 4.05 -7.79 0.99
C TYR A 55 3.58 -6.67 1.92
N LEU A 56 2.94 -5.65 1.34
CA LEU A 56 2.37 -4.53 2.07
C LEU A 56 0.86 -4.68 2.16
N ARG A 57 0.28 -4.44 3.33
CA ARG A 57 -1.16 -4.21 3.47
C ARG A 57 -1.43 -2.77 3.85
N GLY A 58 -2.50 -2.22 3.31
CA GLY A 58 -2.90 -0.85 3.57
C GLY A 58 -4.40 -0.72 3.76
N ALA A 59 -4.80 0.32 4.50
CA ALA A 59 -6.18 0.75 4.61
C ALA A 59 -6.24 2.26 4.35
N PHE A 60 -7.04 2.66 3.37
CA PHE A 60 -7.44 4.06 3.17
C PHE A 60 -8.76 4.28 3.89
N ILE A 61 -8.74 5.14 4.91
CA ILE A 61 -9.87 5.40 5.80
C ILE A 61 -10.38 6.82 5.51
N PRO A 62 -11.60 6.96 4.96
CA PRO A 62 -12.16 8.27 4.64
C PRO A 62 -12.16 9.22 5.85
N GLY A 63 -11.59 10.41 5.68
CA GLY A 63 -11.50 11.41 6.75
C GLY A 63 -10.38 11.20 7.77
N GLU A 64 -9.74 10.03 7.80
CA GLU A 64 -8.69 9.71 8.78
C GLU A 64 -7.29 9.53 8.14
N GLY A 65 -7.22 9.23 6.84
CA GLY A 65 -5.97 9.09 6.12
C GLY A 65 -5.72 7.66 5.65
N ALA A 66 -4.50 7.17 5.84
CA ALA A 66 -4.18 5.78 5.53
C ALA A 66 -3.16 5.17 6.50
N LEU A 67 -3.24 3.87 6.67
CA LEU A 67 -2.32 3.07 7.46
C LEU A 67 -1.78 1.94 6.60
N PHE A 68 -0.46 1.71 6.63
CA PHE A 68 0.18 0.60 5.94
C PHE A 68 1.08 -0.19 6.87
N GLU A 69 1.15 -1.48 6.66
CA GLU A 69 1.98 -2.42 7.43
C GLU A 69 2.69 -3.37 6.46
N LEU A 70 3.96 -3.61 6.74
CA LEU A 70 4.82 -4.48 5.94
C LEU A 70 4.96 -5.84 6.59
N PHE A 71 4.70 -6.89 5.83
CA PHE A 71 4.75 -8.28 6.30
C PHE A 71 5.77 -9.09 5.52
N ASP A 72 6.30 -10.13 6.13
CA ASP A 72 7.04 -11.19 5.43
C ASP A 72 6.09 -12.21 4.80
N SER A 73 6.66 -13.19 4.09
CA SER A 73 5.90 -14.25 3.42
C SER A 73 5.14 -15.19 4.37
N LEU A 74 5.41 -15.15 5.67
CA LEU A 74 4.71 -15.91 6.71
C LEU A 74 3.64 -15.07 7.43
N GLY A 75 3.45 -13.81 7.03
CA GLY A 75 2.49 -12.90 7.65
C GLY A 75 2.97 -12.30 8.98
N ARG A 76 4.28 -12.32 9.25
CA ARG A 76 4.87 -11.62 10.41
C ARG A 76 5.15 -10.18 10.03
N LEU A 77 4.84 -9.25 10.93
CA LEU A 77 5.13 -7.83 10.75
C LEU A 77 6.66 -7.61 10.71
N LEU A 78 7.15 -6.97 9.65
CA LEU A 78 8.56 -6.69 9.42
C LEU A 78 8.99 -5.32 9.93
N ASP A 79 8.09 -4.33 9.86
CA ASP A 79 8.33 -2.95 10.26
C ASP A 79 7.06 -2.34 10.87
N GLY A 80 7.21 -1.22 11.57
CA GLY A 80 6.10 -0.48 12.15
C GLY A 80 5.09 0.02 11.11
N ALA A 81 3.98 0.54 11.60
CA ALA A 81 2.93 1.07 10.74
C ALA A 81 3.35 2.42 10.12
N ILE A 82 3.10 2.57 8.82
CA ILE A 82 3.26 3.83 8.09
C ILE A 82 1.90 4.53 8.08
N SER A 83 1.79 5.66 8.78
CA SER A 83 0.58 6.47 8.81
C SER A 83 0.70 7.66 7.86
N LEU A 84 -0.31 7.88 7.03
CA LEU A 84 -0.41 9.02 6.13
C LEU A 84 -1.57 9.92 6.53
N ASP A 85 -1.37 11.23 6.42
CA ASP A 85 -2.44 12.20 6.58
C ASP A 85 -3.50 12.08 5.47
N VAL A 86 -4.65 12.73 5.67
CA VAL A 86 -5.81 12.70 4.75
C VAL A 86 -5.47 13.21 3.35
N ALA A 87 -4.66 14.26 3.22
CA ALA A 87 -4.33 14.85 1.93
C ALA A 87 -3.44 13.89 1.12
N THR A 88 -2.42 13.34 1.77
CA THR A 88 -1.46 12.39 1.18
C THR A 88 -2.14 11.07 0.81
N ALA A 89 -2.96 10.52 1.71
CA ALA A 89 -3.74 9.31 1.45
C ALA A 89 -4.69 9.47 0.25
N ARG A 90 -5.35 10.63 0.14
CA ARG A 90 -6.25 10.93 -0.99
C ARG A 90 -5.51 10.98 -2.31
N GLU A 91 -4.33 11.58 -2.34
CA GLU A 91 -3.53 11.64 -3.57
C GLU A 91 -3.06 10.25 -4.02
N LEU A 92 -2.61 9.42 -3.07
CA LEU A 92 -2.24 8.03 -3.37
C LEU A 92 -3.43 7.19 -3.81
N ALA A 93 -4.59 7.31 -3.17
CA ALA A 93 -5.79 6.56 -3.54
C ALA A 93 -6.24 6.85 -4.98
N ARG A 94 -6.03 8.08 -5.50
CA ARG A 94 -6.35 8.43 -6.89
C ARG A 94 -5.48 7.72 -7.92
N ARG A 95 -4.37 7.11 -7.51
CA ARG A 95 -3.43 6.37 -8.38
C ARG A 95 -3.77 4.89 -8.49
N ILE A 96 -4.80 4.42 -7.77
CA ILE A 96 -5.37 3.07 -7.89
C ILE A 96 -6.31 3.00 -9.10
N ARG A 97 -6.22 1.92 -9.88
CA ARG A 97 -6.97 1.65 -11.10
C ARG A 97 -7.56 0.25 -11.10
#